data_AF-A0A5N5WQH8-F1
#
_entry.id   AF-A0A5N5WQH8-F1
#
_cell.length_a   1.000
_cell.length_b   1.000
_cell.length_c   1.000
_cell.angle_alpha   90.00
_cell.angle_beta   90.00
_cell.angle_gamma   90.00
#
_symmetry.space_group_name_H-M   'P 1'
#
loop_
_entity.id
_entity.type
_entity.pdbx_description
1 polymer ?
#
loop_
_entity_poly.entity_id
_entity_poly.type
_entity_poly.pdbx_seq_one_letter_code
_entity_poly.pdbx_strand_id
1 'polypeptide(L)'
;MNLDNLYHVLYALPSPAQERTQPMQVLAVGIPRSGTESLREALHILDIKHTHHSFDTILRPPSSLQATYRLLQKKYTDQPYTITAEAFDTILGSCVGVTDLLAAEFAPEIIVAYPDAKVILNVRKDCDGWYRSMQQTMGYFDRNPVDWDWCKSWFCAELFWIRLCMCRTLMPRFFRGSFESNGRWVYESHVAMVRGLWLERGRLLEWSVEDGWESLCQFLGEDVPPVELPNGNPPKAWVERIARTM
;
A
#
# COMPACT_ATOMS: atom_id res chain seq x y z
N MET A 1 -24.25 -7.42 21.10
CA MET A 1 -23.73 -6.59 19.99
C MET A 1 -22.25 -6.93 19.81
N ASN A 2 -21.82 -7.40 18.64
CA ASN A 2 -20.41 -7.69 18.38
C ASN A 2 -19.61 -6.37 18.46
N LEU A 3 -18.37 -6.42 18.98
CA LEU A 3 -17.50 -5.25 19.16
C LEU A 3 -17.29 -4.51 17.82
N ASP A 4 -17.25 -5.26 16.72
CA ASP A 4 -17.13 -4.73 15.36
C ASP A 4 -18.34 -3.86 14.95
N ASN A 5 -19.55 -4.34 15.25
CA ASN A 5 -20.77 -3.56 15.00
C ASN A 5 -20.79 -2.28 15.84
N LEU A 6 -20.27 -2.31 17.07
CA LEU A 6 -20.16 -1.12 17.90
C LEU A 6 -19.21 -0.09 17.28
N TYR A 7 -18.07 -0.51 16.73
CA TYR A 7 -17.14 0.40 16.06
C TYR A 7 -17.75 1.06 14.83
N HIS A 8 -18.49 0.32 14.01
CA HIS A 8 -19.18 0.88 12.84
C HIS A 8 -20.28 1.88 13.21
N VAL A 9 -20.90 1.75 14.39
CA VAL A 9 -21.90 2.71 14.89
C VAL A 9 -21.22 3.95 15.49
N LEU A 10 -20.21 3.78 16.34
CA LEU A 10 -19.56 4.88 17.04
C LEU A 10 -18.64 5.73 16.15
N TYR A 11 -18.02 5.11 15.15
CA TYR A 11 -17.06 5.75 14.26
C TYR A 11 -17.51 5.65 12.80
N ALA A 12 -18.77 5.92 12.51
CA ALA A 12 -19.28 5.88 11.15
C ALA A 12 -18.51 6.86 10.23
N LEU A 13 -18.04 6.37 9.09
CA LEU A 13 -17.50 7.18 7.99
C LEU A 13 -18.49 7.13 6.82
N PRO A 14 -18.55 8.17 5.97
CA PRO A 14 -19.38 8.10 4.77
C PRO A 14 -18.99 6.89 3.93
N SER A 15 -19.94 6.26 3.24
CA SER A 15 -19.63 5.16 2.33
C SER A 15 -18.80 5.68 1.15
N PRO A 16 -17.83 4.90 0.64
CA PRO A 16 -17.15 5.25 -0.59
C PRO A 16 -18.17 5.24 -1.74
N ALA A 17 -18.34 6.38 -2.42
CA ALA A 17 -19.26 6.56 -3.54
C ALA A 17 -18.52 6.50 -4.90
N GLN A 18 -17.36 5.85 -4.93
CA GLN A 18 -16.49 5.87 -6.10
C GLN A 18 -16.85 4.71 -7.03
N GLU A 19 -17.01 5.01 -8.31
CA GLU A 19 -17.15 4.01 -9.37
C GLU A 19 -15.95 4.07 -10.31
N ARG A 20 -15.52 2.91 -10.81
CA ARG A 20 -14.41 2.81 -11.75
C ARG A 20 -14.81 3.37 -13.11
N THR A 21 -14.19 4.49 -13.48
CA THR A 21 -14.39 5.14 -14.78
C THR A 21 -13.32 4.75 -15.80
N GLN A 22 -12.17 4.25 -15.35
CA GLN A 22 -11.04 3.86 -16.18
C GLN A 22 -10.48 2.50 -15.74
N PRO A 23 -10.00 1.66 -16.68
CA PRO A 23 -9.43 0.37 -16.34
C PRO A 23 -8.19 0.52 -15.46
N MET A 24 -7.94 -0.48 -14.61
CA MET A 24 -6.69 -0.57 -13.84
C MET A 24 -5.53 -0.82 -14.82
N GLN A 25 -4.51 0.03 -14.76
CA GLN A 25 -3.36 -0.02 -15.66
C GLN A 25 -2.13 -0.64 -15.00
N VAL A 26 -1.82 -0.23 -13.76
CA VAL A 26 -0.57 -0.61 -13.08
C VAL A 26 -0.80 -1.09 -11.64
N LEU A 27 -0.26 -2.27 -11.33
CA LEU A 27 -0.21 -2.86 -10.01
C LEU A 27 1.24 -2.90 -9.51
N ALA A 28 1.63 -1.89 -8.72
CA ALA A 28 2.96 -1.84 -8.12
C ALA A 28 2.94 -2.55 -6.74
N VAL A 29 3.25 -3.84 -6.76
CA VAL A 29 3.11 -4.76 -5.62
C VAL A 29 4.36 -4.84 -4.74
N GLY A 30 5.30 -3.91 -4.86
CA GLY A 30 6.47 -3.84 -3.99
C GLY A 30 6.12 -3.42 -2.56
N ILE A 31 6.89 -3.93 -1.61
CA ILE A 31 6.72 -3.67 -0.17
C ILE A 31 6.98 -2.20 0.15
N PRO A 32 6.34 -1.62 1.18
CA PRO A 32 6.70 -0.28 1.62
C PRO A 32 8.19 -0.08 1.81
N ARG A 33 8.63 1.15 1.51
CA ARG A 33 10.04 1.57 1.57
C ARG A 33 10.94 0.92 0.50
N SER A 34 10.39 0.31 -0.56
CA SER A 34 11.14 -0.13 -1.74
C SER A 34 11.03 0.82 -2.95
N GLY A 35 10.95 2.13 -2.69
CA GLY A 35 10.81 3.14 -3.75
C GLY A 35 9.37 3.37 -4.22
N THR A 36 8.38 3.04 -3.40
CA THR A 36 6.95 3.11 -3.73
C THR A 36 6.46 4.54 -4.05
N GLU A 37 6.88 5.55 -3.28
CA GLU A 37 6.56 6.97 -3.59
C GLU A 37 7.28 7.45 -4.85
N SER A 38 8.56 7.13 -5.02
CA SER A 38 9.31 7.42 -6.24
C SER A 38 8.63 6.83 -7.48
N LEU A 39 8.19 5.58 -7.40
CA LEU A 39 7.48 4.91 -8.48
C LEU A 39 6.12 5.57 -8.74
N ARG A 40 5.38 5.95 -7.69
CA ARG A 40 4.12 6.69 -7.84
C ARG A 40 4.31 8.00 -8.62
N GLU A 41 5.30 8.81 -8.23
CA GLU A 41 5.58 10.07 -8.93
C GLU A 41 6.10 9.83 -10.35
N ALA A 42 6.87 8.77 -10.58
CA ALA A 42 7.28 8.37 -11.92
C ALA A 42 6.07 8.01 -12.81
N LEU A 43 5.11 7.26 -12.27
CA LEU A 43 3.86 6.92 -12.95
C LEU A 43 3.03 8.19 -13.25
N HIS A 44 2.98 9.16 -12.33
CA HIS A 44 2.29 10.43 -12.60
C HIS A 44 2.92 11.25 -13.74
N ILE A 45 4.25 11.22 -13.86
CA ILE A 45 4.99 11.87 -14.95
C ILE A 45 4.66 11.19 -16.29
N LEU A 46 4.48 9.87 -16.29
CA LEU A 46 4.04 9.08 -17.45
C LEU A 46 2.51 9.13 -17.67
N ASP A 47 1.84 10.17 -17.16
CA ASP A 47 0.40 10.41 -17.26
C ASP A 47 -0.53 9.39 -16.55
N ILE A 48 0.03 8.46 -15.77
CA ILE A 48 -0.71 7.51 -14.91
C ILE A 48 -1.00 8.18 -13.55
N LYS A 49 -1.71 9.30 -13.59
CA LYS A 49 -1.87 10.26 -12.47
C LYS A 49 -2.73 9.79 -11.30
N HIS A 50 -3.66 8.88 -11.50
CA HIS A 50 -4.54 8.40 -10.42
C HIS A 50 -4.00 7.11 -9.79
N THR A 51 -2.77 7.15 -9.29
CA THR A 51 -2.12 6.01 -8.63
C THR A 51 -2.26 6.13 -7.11
N HIS A 52 -2.95 5.17 -6.49
CA HIS A 52 -3.16 5.10 -5.03
C HIS A 52 -1.85 4.73 -4.31
N HIS A 53 -1.56 5.42 -3.20
CA HIS A 53 -0.46 5.12 -2.28
C HIS A 53 -0.97 5.15 -0.83
N SER A 54 -0.29 4.49 0.11
CA SER A 54 -0.71 4.49 1.54
C SER A 54 -0.80 5.89 2.16
N PHE A 55 -0.14 6.88 1.57
CA PHE A 55 -0.28 8.27 1.98
C PHE A 55 -1.68 8.82 1.69
N ASP A 56 -2.35 8.38 0.63
CA ASP A 56 -3.74 8.76 0.38
C ASP A 56 -4.66 8.15 1.44
N THR A 57 -4.32 6.96 1.94
CA THR A 57 -5.06 6.32 3.05
C THR A 57 -4.83 6.99 4.41
N ILE A 58 -3.62 7.52 4.66
CA ILE A 58 -3.23 8.07 5.97
C ILE A 58 -3.46 9.59 6.05
N LEU A 59 -3.12 10.34 5.00
CA LEU A 59 -3.10 11.83 5.01
C LEU A 59 -4.39 12.45 4.48
N ARG A 60 -5.17 11.70 3.70
CA ARG A 60 -6.47 12.13 3.18
C ARG A 60 -7.48 11.01 3.41
N PRO A 61 -7.69 10.58 4.68
CA PRO A 61 -8.39 9.35 5.02
C PRO A 61 -9.72 9.29 4.29
N PRO A 62 -9.83 8.48 3.24
CA PRO A 62 -11.07 8.43 2.50
C PRO A 62 -12.06 7.64 3.35
N SER A 63 -13.34 7.79 2.99
CA SER A 63 -14.40 6.83 3.29
C SER A 63 -14.01 5.35 3.11
N SER A 64 -12.95 5.06 2.35
CA SER A 64 -12.44 3.72 2.04
C SER A 64 -11.66 3.03 3.16
N LEU A 65 -11.36 3.68 4.30
CA LEU A 65 -10.69 3.01 5.43
C LEU A 65 -11.51 1.85 6.00
N GLN A 66 -12.83 2.03 6.13
CA GLN A 66 -13.74 0.94 6.55
C GLN A 66 -13.77 -0.17 5.51
N ALA A 67 -13.75 0.17 4.21
CA ALA A 67 -13.72 -0.82 3.14
C ALA A 67 -12.42 -1.63 3.16
N THR A 68 -11.28 -0.96 3.36
CA THR A 68 -9.96 -1.61 3.53
C THR A 68 -9.96 -2.56 4.72
N TYR A 69 -10.50 -2.13 5.86
CA TYR A 69 -10.63 -2.98 7.04
C TYR A 69 -11.52 -4.21 6.78
N ARG A 70 -12.65 -4.06 6.06
CA ARG A 70 -13.48 -5.19 5.65
C ARG A 70 -12.74 -6.18 4.76
N LEU A 71 -11.91 -5.71 3.81
CA LEU A 71 -11.08 -6.61 3.00
C LEU A 71 -10.06 -7.38 3.84
N LEU A 72 -9.45 -6.71 4.83
CA LEU A 72 -8.53 -7.37 5.77
C LEU A 72 -9.24 -8.42 6.63
N GLN A 73 -10.43 -8.10 7.16
CA GLN A 73 -11.24 -9.08 7.88
C GLN A 73 -11.57 -10.29 7.01
N LYS A 74 -12.02 -10.05 5.77
CA LYS A 74 -12.34 -11.10 4.81
C LYS A 74 -11.14 -12.00 4.51
N LYS A 75 -9.94 -11.42 4.34
CA LYS A 75 -8.71 -12.18 4.10
C LYS A 75 -8.26 -13.01 5.31
N TYR A 76 -8.29 -12.42 6.50
CA TYR A 76 -7.66 -13.00 7.69
C TYR A 76 -8.60 -13.78 8.61
N THR A 77 -9.91 -13.60 8.47
CA THR A 77 -10.91 -14.18 9.38
C THR A 77 -11.89 -15.07 8.63
N ASP A 78 -12.34 -14.65 7.45
CA ASP A 78 -13.31 -15.41 6.67
C ASP A 78 -12.58 -16.45 5.81
N GLN A 79 -12.93 -17.73 5.95
CA GLN A 79 -12.37 -18.81 5.13
C GLN A 79 -13.50 -19.76 4.70
N PRO A 80 -13.61 -20.13 3.41
CA PRO A 80 -12.80 -19.66 2.28
C PRO A 80 -13.16 -18.22 1.88
N TYR A 81 -12.18 -17.46 1.37
CA TYR A 81 -12.42 -16.11 0.88
C TYR A 81 -12.12 -15.97 -0.61
N THR A 82 -12.74 -14.98 -1.22
CA THR A 82 -12.42 -14.48 -2.56
C THR A 82 -12.64 -12.98 -2.56
N ILE A 83 -11.66 -12.22 -3.05
CA ILE A 83 -11.76 -10.77 -3.18
C ILE A 83 -11.87 -10.46 -4.67
N THR A 84 -12.97 -9.82 -5.05
CA THR A 84 -13.27 -9.47 -6.45
C THR A 84 -12.78 -8.07 -6.78
N ALA A 85 -12.71 -7.75 -8.07
CA ALA A 85 -12.42 -6.39 -8.54
C ALA A 85 -13.42 -5.37 -7.97
N GLU A 86 -14.72 -5.71 -7.86
CA GLU A 86 -15.71 -4.78 -7.27
C GLU A 86 -15.38 -4.44 -5.81
N ALA A 87 -14.88 -5.43 -5.06
CA ALA A 87 -14.50 -5.23 -3.68
C ALA A 87 -13.28 -4.28 -3.57
N PHE A 88 -12.29 -4.41 -4.47
CA PHE A 88 -11.16 -3.47 -4.56
C PHE A 88 -11.60 -2.09 -5.05
N ASP A 89 -12.57 -2.00 -5.96
CA ASP A 89 -13.06 -0.74 -6.53
C ASP A 89 -13.78 0.14 -5.49
N THR A 90 -14.25 -0.44 -4.38
CA THR A 90 -14.72 0.37 -3.23
C THR A 90 -13.61 1.24 -2.61
N ILE A 91 -12.34 0.90 -2.86
CA ILE A 91 -11.16 1.63 -2.38
C ILE A 91 -10.45 2.32 -3.54
N LEU A 92 -10.34 1.64 -4.68
CA LEU A 92 -9.51 2.01 -5.83
C LEU A 92 -10.32 2.48 -7.05
N GLY A 93 -11.64 2.68 -6.92
CA GLY A 93 -12.51 2.99 -8.06
C GLY A 93 -12.07 4.22 -8.85
N SER A 94 -11.64 5.28 -8.17
CA SER A 94 -11.11 6.48 -8.84
C SER A 94 -9.66 6.34 -9.38
N CYS A 95 -8.99 5.22 -9.09
CA CYS A 95 -7.57 5.04 -9.34
C CYS A 95 -7.29 4.10 -10.52
N VAL A 96 -6.34 4.46 -11.37
CA VAL A 96 -5.84 3.64 -12.49
C VAL A 96 -4.56 2.88 -12.13
N GLY A 97 -4.01 3.14 -10.94
CA GLY A 97 -2.86 2.39 -10.42
C GLY A 97 -2.91 2.26 -8.91
N VAL A 98 -2.14 1.33 -8.37
CA VAL A 98 -1.99 1.12 -6.93
C VAL A 98 -0.56 0.76 -6.58
N THR A 99 -0.06 1.34 -5.49
CA THR A 99 1.31 1.18 -4.98
C THR A 99 1.28 0.94 -3.47
N ASP A 100 2.43 0.51 -2.94
CA ASP A 100 2.71 0.45 -1.51
C ASP A 100 1.87 -0.61 -0.77
N LEU A 101 1.48 -0.34 0.48
CA LEU A 101 1.05 -1.38 1.41
C LEU A 101 -0.20 -2.14 0.99
N LEU A 102 -1.21 -1.48 0.41
CA LEU A 102 -2.42 -2.15 -0.07
C LEU A 102 -2.10 -3.13 -1.21
N ALA A 103 -1.26 -2.71 -2.16
CA ALA A 103 -0.83 -3.54 -3.27
C ALA A 103 0.04 -4.71 -2.81
N ALA A 104 0.95 -4.48 -1.86
CA ALA A 104 1.80 -5.53 -1.29
C ALA A 104 0.99 -6.54 -0.46
N GLU A 105 0.08 -6.07 0.39
CA GLU A 105 -0.76 -6.93 1.21
C GLU A 105 -1.63 -7.84 0.35
N PHE A 106 -2.31 -7.29 -0.66
CA PHE A 106 -3.25 -8.04 -1.51
C PHE A 106 -2.63 -8.49 -2.85
N ALA A 107 -1.31 -8.60 -2.94
CA ALA A 107 -0.62 -8.88 -4.20
C ALA A 107 -1.22 -10.05 -5.01
N PRO A 108 -1.42 -11.27 -4.46
CA PRO A 108 -1.98 -12.35 -5.24
C PRO A 108 -3.45 -12.08 -5.62
N GLU A 109 -4.25 -11.51 -4.72
CA GLU A 109 -5.66 -11.24 -4.97
C GLU A 109 -5.88 -10.14 -6.02
N ILE A 110 -5.10 -9.07 -5.95
CA ILE A 110 -5.26 -7.90 -6.84
C ILE A 110 -4.75 -8.20 -8.25
N ILE A 111 -3.70 -9.02 -8.39
CA ILE A 111 -3.19 -9.48 -9.68
C ILE A 111 -4.20 -10.38 -10.39
N VAL A 112 -4.93 -11.22 -9.64
CA VAL A 112 -6.03 -12.04 -10.17
C VAL A 112 -7.24 -11.17 -10.51
N ALA A 113 -7.58 -10.19 -9.67
CA ALA A 113 -8.74 -9.31 -9.87
C ALA A 113 -8.61 -8.41 -11.11
N TYR A 114 -7.40 -7.99 -11.47
CA TYR A 114 -7.15 -7.14 -12.64
C TYR A 114 -6.18 -7.82 -13.63
N PRO A 115 -6.67 -8.76 -14.46
CA PRO A 115 -5.84 -9.56 -15.36
C PRO A 115 -5.13 -8.75 -16.44
N ASP A 116 -5.71 -7.62 -16.87
CA ASP A 116 -5.15 -6.79 -17.94
C ASP A 116 -4.11 -5.77 -17.44
N ALA A 117 -4.02 -5.57 -16.13
CA ALA A 117 -3.08 -4.60 -15.55
C ALA A 117 -1.65 -5.13 -15.58
N LYS A 118 -0.71 -4.24 -15.87
CA LYS A 118 0.74 -4.48 -15.78
C LYS A 118 1.16 -4.55 -14.32
N VAL A 119 2.05 -5.48 -13.99
CA VAL A 119 2.51 -5.71 -12.61
C VAL A 119 3.95 -5.24 -12.48
N ILE A 120 4.23 -4.39 -11.50
CA ILE A 120 5.57 -3.93 -11.16
C ILE A 120 5.91 -4.45 -9.75
N LEU A 121 6.91 -5.30 -9.66
CA LEU A 121 7.51 -5.71 -8.39
C LEU A 121 8.70 -4.79 -8.11
N ASN A 122 8.45 -3.68 -7.42
CA ASN A 122 9.52 -2.77 -7.03
C ASN A 122 10.27 -3.28 -5.79
N VAL A 123 11.58 -3.44 -5.93
CA VAL A 123 12.49 -4.01 -4.93
C VAL A 123 13.64 -3.06 -4.62
N ARG A 124 14.25 -3.20 -3.45
CA ARG A 124 15.58 -2.65 -3.18
C ARG A 124 16.63 -3.73 -3.32
N LYS A 125 17.71 -3.39 -4.02
CA LYS A 125 18.91 -4.23 -4.15
C LYS A 125 19.60 -4.44 -2.79
N ASP A 126 19.59 -3.42 -1.94
CA ASP A 126 20.11 -3.47 -0.57
C ASP A 126 18.98 -3.80 0.45
N CYS A 127 18.88 -5.08 0.84
CA CYS A 127 17.93 -5.56 1.85
C CYS A 127 18.21 -4.96 3.25
N ASP A 128 19.47 -4.77 3.62
CA ASP A 128 19.84 -4.12 4.90
C ASP A 128 19.43 -2.65 4.93
N GLY A 129 19.62 -1.96 3.81
CA GLY A 129 19.16 -0.60 3.58
C GLY A 129 17.64 -0.49 3.64
N TRP A 130 16.91 -1.46 3.07
CA TRP A 130 15.45 -1.54 3.19
C TRP A 130 15.03 -1.72 4.66
N TYR A 131 15.62 -2.69 5.36
CA TYR A 131 15.27 -2.98 6.75
C TYR A 131 15.48 -1.76 7.65
N ARG A 132 16.61 -1.07 7.53
CA ARG A 132 16.88 0.17 8.30
C ARG A 132 15.87 1.27 8.01
N SER A 133 15.49 1.45 6.73
CA SER A 133 14.47 2.44 6.34
C SER A 133 13.11 2.11 6.93
N MET A 134 12.71 0.84 6.86
CA MET A 134 11.43 0.37 7.40
C MET A 134 11.41 0.40 8.92
N GLN A 135 12.52 0.08 9.59
CA GLN A 135 12.61 0.17 11.05
C GLN A 135 12.46 1.60 11.57
N GLN A 136 12.95 2.60 10.82
CA GLN A 136 12.74 4.01 11.16
C GLN A 136 11.27 4.42 11.03
N THR A 137 10.56 3.89 10.03
CA THR A 137 9.11 4.09 9.86
C THR A 137 8.31 3.36 10.93
N MET A 138 8.61 2.10 11.23
CA MET A 138 7.93 1.32 12.28
C MET A 138 8.20 1.89 13.67
N GLY A 139 9.45 2.28 13.94
CA GLY A 139 9.84 2.89 15.21
C GLY A 139 9.13 4.19 15.52
N TYR A 140 8.54 4.89 14.55
CA TYR A 140 7.65 6.02 14.83
C TYR A 140 6.38 5.59 15.58
N PHE A 141 5.80 4.44 15.21
CA PHE A 141 4.61 3.89 15.87
C PHE A 141 4.94 3.32 17.26
N ASP A 142 6.15 2.79 17.46
CA ASP A 142 6.57 2.18 18.74
C ASP A 142 7.12 3.19 19.75
N ARG A 143 7.65 4.34 19.31
CA ARG A 143 8.35 5.32 20.18
C ARG A 143 7.45 6.25 20.97
N ASN A 144 6.12 6.15 20.85
CA ASN A 144 5.21 7.01 21.60
C ASN A 144 4.59 6.23 22.79
N PRO A 145 5.27 6.16 23.95
CA PRO A 145 4.87 5.32 25.09
C PRO A 145 3.57 5.79 25.76
N VAL A 146 3.17 7.04 25.54
CA VAL A 146 1.81 7.51 25.77
C VAL A 146 1.21 7.62 24.40
N ASP A 147 0.42 6.62 24.01
CA ASP A 147 -0.26 6.56 22.72
C ASP A 147 -1.35 7.65 22.66
N TRP A 148 -0.92 8.91 22.66
CA TRP A 148 -1.77 10.09 22.66
C TRP A 148 -2.63 10.12 21.41
N ASP A 149 -2.10 9.58 20.31
CA ASP A 149 -2.85 9.37 19.08
C ASP A 149 -3.93 8.30 19.24
N TRP A 150 -3.76 7.29 20.10
CA TRP A 150 -4.86 6.40 20.50
C TRP A 150 -5.91 7.11 21.35
N CYS A 151 -5.50 7.96 22.29
CA CYS A 151 -6.45 8.75 23.06
C CYS A 151 -7.25 9.69 22.15
N LYS A 152 -6.58 10.43 21.25
CA LYS A 152 -7.22 11.27 20.22
C LYS A 152 -8.15 10.47 19.33
N SER A 153 -7.79 9.22 18.99
CA SER A 153 -8.60 8.38 18.10
C SER A 153 -10.00 8.09 18.66
N TRP A 154 -10.18 8.08 19.98
CA TRP A 154 -11.51 7.91 20.57
C TRP A 154 -12.46 9.08 20.28
N PHE A 155 -11.94 10.22 19.86
CA PHE A 155 -12.69 11.43 19.55
C PHE A 155 -12.70 11.76 18.05
N CYS A 156 -12.08 10.94 17.20
CA CYS A 156 -11.96 11.18 15.77
C CYS A 156 -12.11 9.87 15.00
N ALA A 157 -13.22 9.70 14.29
CA ALA A 157 -13.52 8.47 13.55
C ALA A 157 -12.43 8.12 12.51
N GLU A 158 -11.90 9.10 11.79
CA GLU A 158 -10.84 8.88 10.81
C GLU A 158 -9.57 8.31 11.47
N LEU A 159 -9.10 8.95 12.54
CA LEU A 159 -7.94 8.49 13.29
C LEU A 159 -8.18 7.13 13.96
N PHE A 160 -9.39 6.85 14.45
CA PHE A 160 -9.79 5.53 14.94
C PHE A 160 -9.59 4.46 13.88
N TRP A 161 -10.13 4.68 12.67
CA TRP A 161 -10.02 3.72 11.57
C TRP A 161 -8.60 3.60 11.03
N ILE A 162 -7.83 4.68 10.94
CA ILE A 162 -6.39 4.62 10.59
C ILE A 162 -5.67 3.68 11.56
N ARG A 163 -5.86 3.85 12.87
CA ARG A 163 -5.19 3.03 13.88
C ARG A 163 -5.67 1.60 13.88
N LEU A 164 -6.98 1.38 13.79
CA LEU A 164 -7.54 0.02 13.78
C LEU A 164 -7.13 -0.74 12.52
N CYS A 165 -7.26 -0.11 11.35
CA CYS A 165 -6.93 -0.71 10.06
C CYS A 165 -5.41 -0.88 9.89
N MET A 166 -4.62 0.19 10.00
CA MET A 166 -3.19 0.14 9.69
C MET A 166 -2.36 -0.40 10.86
N CYS A 167 -2.47 0.21 12.03
CA CYS A 167 -1.56 -0.09 13.15
C CYS A 167 -1.93 -1.39 13.89
N ARG A 168 -3.21 -1.71 14.04
CA ARG A 168 -3.66 -2.90 14.79
C ARG A 168 -3.96 -4.12 13.94
N THR A 169 -4.28 -3.94 12.66
CA THR A 169 -4.65 -5.04 11.78
C THR A 169 -3.59 -5.28 10.72
N LEU A 170 -3.41 -4.34 9.79
CA LEU A 170 -2.61 -4.54 8.59
C LEU A 170 -1.13 -4.77 8.93
N MET A 171 -0.46 -3.84 9.64
CA MET A 171 0.98 -3.94 9.92
C MET A 171 1.36 -5.18 10.75
N PRO A 172 0.67 -5.50 11.87
CA PRO A 172 0.99 -6.71 12.62
C PRO A 172 0.72 -7.98 11.83
N ARG A 173 -0.32 -8.03 11.00
CA ARG A 173 -0.61 -9.22 10.18
C ARG A 173 0.40 -9.39 9.05
N PHE A 174 0.70 -8.32 8.33
CA PHE A 174 1.69 -8.29 7.25
C PHE A 174 3.08 -8.74 7.74
N PHE A 175 3.53 -8.23 8.89
CA PHE A 175 4.81 -8.60 9.50
C PHE A 175 4.75 -9.80 10.45
N ARG A 176 3.62 -10.52 10.50
CA ARG A 176 3.42 -11.73 11.31
C ARG A 176 3.77 -11.53 12.80
N GLY A 177 3.33 -10.42 13.35
CA GLY A 177 3.47 -10.03 14.74
C GLY A 177 4.62 -9.04 14.97
N SER A 178 5.83 -9.33 14.48
CA SER A 178 7.02 -8.51 14.74
C SER A 178 7.78 -8.19 13.47
N PHE A 179 7.85 -6.90 13.12
CA PHE A 179 8.74 -6.42 12.06
C PHE A 179 10.21 -6.69 12.40
N GLU A 180 10.62 -6.52 13.66
CA GLU A 180 12.01 -6.68 14.06
C GLU A 180 12.51 -8.10 13.76
N SER A 181 11.71 -9.11 14.12
CA SER A 181 12.06 -10.52 13.96
C SER A 181 11.80 -11.04 12.54
N ASN A 182 10.71 -10.61 11.90
CA ASN A 182 10.25 -11.22 10.65
C ASN A 182 10.46 -10.36 9.40
N GLY A 183 10.84 -9.08 9.54
CA GLY A 183 10.82 -8.12 8.44
C GLY A 183 11.56 -8.59 7.19
N ARG A 184 12.78 -9.09 7.36
CA ARG A 184 13.61 -9.62 6.24
C ARG A 184 12.97 -10.83 5.58
N TRP A 185 12.52 -11.79 6.40
CA TRP A 185 11.89 -13.00 5.91
C TRP A 185 10.57 -12.68 5.18
N VAL A 186 9.77 -11.73 5.67
CA VAL A 186 8.55 -11.25 4.99
C VAL A 186 8.92 -10.61 3.65
N TYR A 187 9.98 -9.81 3.60
CA TYR A 187 10.44 -9.19 2.37
C TYR A 187 10.83 -10.23 1.31
N GLU A 188 11.71 -11.16 1.67
CA GLU A 188 12.17 -12.21 0.77
C GLU A 188 11.03 -13.13 0.35
N SER A 189 10.14 -13.50 1.28
CA SER A 189 8.98 -14.35 1.01
C SER A 189 7.98 -13.67 0.07
N HIS A 190 7.78 -12.36 0.20
CA HIS A 190 6.89 -11.61 -0.69
C HIS A 190 7.44 -11.53 -2.10
N VAL A 191 8.72 -11.21 -2.25
CA VAL A 191 9.40 -11.19 -3.55
C VAL A 191 9.34 -12.57 -4.21
N ALA A 192 9.62 -13.64 -3.44
CA ALA A 192 9.53 -15.00 -3.94
C ALA A 192 8.09 -15.39 -4.33
N MET A 193 7.10 -14.97 -3.55
CA MET A 193 5.68 -15.22 -3.84
C MET A 193 5.26 -14.56 -5.15
N VAL A 194 5.55 -13.27 -5.36
CA VAL A 194 5.19 -12.56 -6.60
C VAL A 194 5.88 -13.17 -7.82
N ARG A 195 7.17 -13.52 -7.71
CA ARG A 195 7.90 -14.23 -8.79
C ARG A 195 7.28 -15.60 -9.08
N GLY A 196 6.78 -16.29 -8.06
CA GLY A 196 6.12 -17.58 -8.15
C GLY A 196 4.69 -17.55 -8.69
N LEU A 197 4.12 -16.38 -8.99
CA LEU A 197 2.78 -16.28 -9.61
C LEU A 197 2.77 -16.61 -11.11
N TRP A 198 3.94 -16.81 -11.73
CA TRP A 198 4.09 -17.21 -13.15
C TRP A 198 3.22 -16.40 -14.11
N LEU A 199 3.29 -15.07 -13.99
CA LEU A 199 2.54 -14.16 -14.84
C LEU A 199 2.99 -14.28 -16.30
N GLU A 200 2.07 -13.93 -17.21
CA GLU A 200 2.34 -13.93 -18.64
C GLU A 200 3.61 -13.13 -18.98
N ARG A 201 4.34 -13.59 -20.01
CA ARG A 201 5.59 -12.96 -20.41
C ARG A 201 5.33 -11.50 -20.80
N GLY A 202 6.04 -10.57 -20.15
CA GLY A 202 5.87 -9.14 -20.37
C GLY A 202 4.78 -8.49 -19.52
N ARG A 203 4.13 -9.22 -18.61
CA ARG A 203 3.18 -8.65 -17.63
C ARG A 203 3.83 -8.27 -16.30
N LEU A 204 5.01 -8.83 -15.98
CA LEU A 204 5.75 -8.53 -14.76
C LEU A 204 7.06 -7.80 -15.07
N LEU A 205 7.27 -6.65 -14.44
CA LEU A 205 8.56 -5.98 -14.35
C LEU A 205 9.06 -6.05 -12.91
N GLU A 206 10.26 -6.60 -12.72
CA GLU A 206 11.01 -6.38 -11.48
C GLU A 206 11.86 -5.12 -11.66
N TRP A 207 11.71 -4.16 -10.75
CA TRP A 207 12.30 -2.83 -10.90
C TRP A 207 12.88 -2.33 -9.57
N SER A 208 13.99 -1.62 -9.64
CA SER A 208 14.56 -0.87 -8.53
C SER A 208 14.75 0.58 -8.95
N VAL A 209 14.77 1.52 -7.99
CA VAL A 209 14.98 2.95 -8.27
C VAL A 209 16.28 3.17 -9.05
N GLU A 210 17.29 2.32 -8.80
CA GLU A 210 18.58 2.33 -9.47
C GLU A 210 18.52 1.90 -10.95
N ASP A 211 17.44 1.26 -11.41
CA ASP A 211 17.26 0.86 -12.81
C ASP A 211 16.75 2.01 -13.71
N GLY A 212 16.32 3.12 -13.10
CA GLY A 212 15.98 4.35 -13.82
C GLY A 212 14.74 4.24 -14.72
N TRP A 213 14.64 5.19 -15.65
CA TRP A 213 13.49 5.33 -16.55
C TRP A 213 13.43 4.28 -17.65
N GLU A 214 14.56 3.86 -18.22
CA GLU A 214 14.60 3.07 -19.45
C GLU A 214 13.76 1.78 -19.35
N SER A 215 14.01 0.99 -18.31
CA SER A 215 13.29 -0.26 -18.03
C SER A 215 11.80 -0.04 -17.75
N LEU A 216 11.46 1.04 -17.03
CA LEU A 216 10.09 1.37 -16.65
C LEU A 216 9.27 1.83 -17.87
N CYS A 217 9.81 2.76 -18.64
CA CYS A 217 9.21 3.28 -19.87
C CYS A 217 9.07 2.17 -20.93
N GLN A 218 10.10 1.34 -21.13
CA GLN A 218 10.03 0.21 -22.07
C GLN A 218 8.91 -0.77 -21.68
N PHE A 219 8.78 -1.09 -20.40
CA PHE A 219 7.73 -1.98 -19.91
C PHE A 219 6.34 -1.37 -20.06
N LEU A 220 6.20 -0.07 -19.79
CA LEU A 220 4.92 0.64 -19.88
C LEU A 220 4.54 0.96 -21.34
N GLY A 221 5.50 0.99 -22.27
CA GLY A 221 5.29 1.38 -23.67
C GLY A 221 5.31 2.90 -23.86
N GLU A 222 5.99 3.62 -22.97
CA GLU A 222 6.06 5.08 -22.93
C GLU A 222 7.45 5.57 -23.34
N ASP A 223 7.54 6.83 -23.74
CA ASP A 223 8.83 7.48 -24.01
C ASP A 223 9.55 7.86 -22.70
N VAL A 224 10.88 7.89 -22.73
CA VAL A 224 11.68 8.34 -21.58
C VAL A 224 11.53 9.86 -21.43
N PRO A 225 11.00 10.36 -20.30
CA PRO A 225 10.80 11.78 -20.11
C PRO A 225 12.14 12.49 -19.87
N PRO A 226 12.28 13.78 -20.25
CA PRO A 226 13.52 14.54 -20.10
C PRO A 226 13.69 15.10 -18.66
N VAL A 227 13.36 14.30 -17.64
CA VAL A 227 13.47 14.66 -16.23
C VAL A 227 14.15 13.54 -15.45
N GLU A 228 14.84 13.87 -14.37
CA GLU A 228 15.42 12.84 -13.49
C GLU A 228 14.33 12.02 -12.82
N LEU A 229 14.61 10.73 -12.58
CA LEU A 229 13.69 9.85 -11.88
C LEU A 229 13.45 10.42 -10.47
N PRO A 230 12.19 10.54 -10.02
CA PRO A 230 11.90 11.03 -8.69
C PRO A 230 12.62 10.22 -7.62
N ASN A 231 13.41 10.88 -6.77
CA ASN A 231 14.02 10.30 -5.59
C ASN A 231 13.34 10.88 -4.34
N GLY A 232 12.18 10.32 -4.00
CA GLY A 232 11.32 10.80 -2.92
C GLY A 232 11.43 9.95 -1.64
N ASN A 233 10.98 10.51 -0.52
CA ASN A 233 10.73 9.82 0.75
C ASN A 233 11.93 9.32 1.58
N PRO A 234 13.01 10.10 1.81
CA PRO A 234 13.98 9.72 2.81
C PRO A 234 13.28 9.57 4.18
N PRO A 235 13.68 8.61 5.04
CA PRO A 235 12.95 8.32 6.28
C PRO A 235 12.66 9.54 7.18
N LYS A 236 13.57 10.53 7.20
CA LYS A 236 13.37 11.79 7.93
C LYS A 236 12.18 12.59 7.42
N ALA A 237 12.06 12.74 6.10
CA ALA A 237 10.94 13.45 5.48
C ALA A 237 9.60 12.75 5.72
N TRP A 238 9.61 11.42 5.81
CA TRP A 238 8.43 10.64 6.20
C TRP A 238 7.95 11.01 7.61
N VAL A 239 8.86 10.96 8.60
CA VAL A 239 8.54 11.27 10.00
C VAL A 239 8.01 12.69 10.15
N GLU A 240 8.64 13.67 9.49
CA GLU A 240 8.18 15.06 9.51
C GLU A 240 6.78 15.23 8.90
N ARG A 241 6.47 14.51 7.82
CA ARG A 241 5.16 14.57 7.15
C ARG A 241 4.04 13.99 8.02
N ILE A 242 4.29 12.86 8.67
CA ILE A 242 3.33 12.24 9.58
C ILE A 242 3.12 13.11 10.83
N ALA A 243 4.19 13.62 11.44
CA ALA A 243 4.12 14.46 12.64
C ALA A 243 3.39 15.80 12.43
N ARG A 244 3.32 16.33 11.19
CA ARG A 244 2.52 17.52 10.87
C ARG A 244 1.03 17.23 10.68
N THR A 245 0.67 15.98 10.41
CA THR A 245 -0.68 15.59 10.01
C THR A 245 -1.45 14.87 11.13
N MET A 246 -0.74 14.20 12.05
CA MET A 246 -1.28 13.52 13.24
C MET A 246 -1.13 14.38 14.51
#